data_AF-A0A225WBF6-F1
#
_entry.id   AF-A0A225WBF6-F1
#
_cell.length_a   1.000
_cell.length_b   1.000
_cell.length_c   1.000
_cell.angle_alpha   90.00
_cell.angle_beta   90.00
_cell.angle_gamma   90.00
#
_symmetry.space_group_name_H-M   'P 1'
#
loop_
_entity.id
_entity.type
_entity.pdbx_description
1 polymer ?
#
loop_
_entity_poly.entity_id
_entity_poly.type
_entity_poly.pdbx_seq_one_letter_code
_entity_poly.pdbx_strand_id
1 'polypeptide(L)'
;MAQSFISPIGTVDRVGGPLEDVRLINDYSFPEGKSVNDYTDRGNFPPVYAFRHVILITIAVHMFAFCFEQWLVVDLSCGFGWFGSPTFYSLAATIINHLYEYGNRINRQFIGNVWCDDHTCVEVDSGSRCHYANISTRRAMATVLGPTAINKKKFNH
;
A
#
# COMPACT_ATOMS: atom_id res chain seq x y z
N MET A 1 -20.94 22.25 -1.33
CA MET A 1 -21.72 21.00 -1.51
C MET A 1 -20.71 19.95 -1.94
N ALA A 2 -20.49 18.87 -1.17
CA ALA A 2 -19.55 17.82 -1.56
C ALA A 2 -20.27 16.88 -2.55
N GLN A 3 -19.72 16.72 -3.75
CA GLN A 3 -20.28 15.86 -4.78
C GLN A 3 -19.57 14.51 -4.71
N SER A 4 -20.27 13.43 -4.40
CA SER A 4 -19.68 12.09 -4.40
C SER A 4 -19.41 11.60 -5.82
N PHE A 5 -18.25 10.99 -6.05
CA PHE A 5 -17.92 10.31 -7.31
C PHE A 5 -18.16 8.81 -7.14
N ILE A 6 -18.90 8.22 -8.09
CA ILE A 6 -19.22 6.78 -8.11
C ILE A 6 -18.47 6.17 -9.28
N SER A 7 -17.42 5.39 -8.97
CA SER A 7 -16.64 4.69 -9.99
C SER A 7 -17.33 3.38 -10.39
N PRO A 8 -17.22 2.94 -11.66
CA PRO A 8 -17.58 1.58 -12.04
C PRO A 8 -16.73 0.56 -11.30
N ILE A 9 -17.28 -0.64 -11.11
CA ILE A 9 -16.57 -1.76 -10.49
C ILE A 9 -16.54 -2.96 -11.44
N GLY A 10 -15.40 -3.64 -11.46
CA GLY A 10 -15.17 -4.88 -12.20
C GLY A 10 -14.53 -5.95 -11.33
N THR A 11 -14.53 -7.19 -11.84
CA THR A 11 -13.84 -8.32 -11.20
C THR A 11 -12.72 -8.84 -12.09
N VAL A 12 -11.61 -9.19 -11.47
CA VAL A 12 -10.48 -9.83 -12.15
C VAL A 12 -10.06 -11.08 -11.38
N ASP A 13 -9.97 -12.20 -12.09
CA ASP A 13 -9.46 -13.44 -11.52
C ASP A 13 -7.97 -13.32 -11.23
N ARG A 14 -7.56 -13.76 -10.05
CA ARG A 14 -6.15 -13.78 -9.69
C ARG A 14 -5.44 -14.95 -10.37
N VAL A 15 -4.61 -14.64 -11.35
CA VAL A 15 -3.74 -15.64 -12.00
C VAL A 15 -2.83 -16.32 -10.97
N GLY A 16 -2.91 -17.65 -10.89
CA GLY A 16 -2.10 -18.47 -9.97
C GLY A 16 -2.54 -18.44 -8.49
N GLY A 17 -3.73 -17.90 -8.19
CA GLY A 17 -4.36 -18.03 -6.87
C GLY A 17 -5.05 -19.40 -6.68
N PRO A 18 -5.52 -19.73 -5.46
CA PRO A 18 -6.50 -20.79 -5.29
C PRO A 18 -7.67 -20.56 -6.23
N LEU A 19 -8.26 -21.65 -6.76
CA LEU A 19 -9.56 -21.58 -7.44
C LEU A 19 -10.52 -20.80 -6.52
N GLU A 20 -11.11 -19.69 -7.01
CA GLU A 20 -11.99 -18.72 -6.31
C GLU A 20 -11.38 -17.40 -5.77
N ASP A 21 -10.09 -17.09 -6.00
CA ASP A 21 -9.55 -15.76 -5.62
C ASP A 21 -9.89 -14.68 -6.67
N VAL A 22 -11.03 -14.01 -6.50
CA VAL A 22 -11.51 -12.90 -7.33
C VAL A 22 -11.19 -11.56 -6.68
N ARG A 23 -10.65 -10.61 -7.45
CA ARG A 23 -10.39 -9.24 -7.00
C ARG A 23 -11.44 -8.30 -7.55
N LEU A 24 -12.09 -7.55 -6.66
CA LEU A 24 -12.87 -6.38 -7.02
C LEU A 24 -11.93 -5.21 -7.33
N ILE A 25 -12.17 -4.52 -8.44
CA ILE A 25 -11.37 -3.40 -8.90
C ILE A 25 -12.31 -2.24 -9.26
N ASN A 26 -12.05 -1.08 -8.67
CA ASN A 26 -12.67 0.17 -9.08
C ASN A 26 -11.97 0.71 -10.33
N ASP A 27 -12.74 1.08 -11.34
CA ASP A 27 -12.23 1.77 -12.51
C ASP A 27 -12.18 3.28 -12.26
N TYR A 28 -11.11 3.72 -11.60
CA TYR A 28 -10.86 5.13 -11.32
C TYR A 28 -10.47 5.96 -12.56
N SER A 29 -10.32 5.31 -13.72
CA SER A 29 -9.96 5.96 -14.99
C SER A 29 -11.16 6.26 -15.89
N PHE A 30 -12.34 5.72 -15.55
CA PHE A 30 -13.57 5.93 -16.30
C PHE A 30 -14.55 6.88 -15.58
N PRO A 31 -15.33 7.68 -16.33
CA PRO A 31 -15.18 7.96 -17.76
C PRO A 31 -14.05 8.95 -18.03
N GLU A 32 -13.40 8.82 -19.17
CA GLU A 32 -12.29 9.68 -19.57
C GLU A 32 -12.67 11.18 -19.52
N GLY A 33 -11.80 11.99 -18.93
CA GLY A 33 -12.00 13.43 -18.75
C GLY A 33 -12.94 13.81 -17.59
N LYS A 34 -13.53 12.83 -16.92
CA LYS A 34 -14.43 13.00 -15.75
C LYS A 34 -14.24 11.89 -14.71
N SER A 35 -13.09 11.23 -14.71
CA SER A 35 -12.80 10.13 -13.80
C SER A 35 -12.21 10.64 -12.49
N VAL A 36 -12.15 9.77 -11.47
CA VAL A 36 -11.50 10.10 -10.19
C VAL A 36 -10.04 10.50 -10.41
N ASN A 37 -9.35 9.82 -11.34
CA ASN A 37 -7.97 10.15 -11.69
C ASN A 37 -7.83 11.53 -12.37
N ASP A 38 -8.83 11.96 -13.16
CA ASP A 38 -8.83 13.28 -13.82
C ASP A 38 -9.05 14.43 -12.82
N TYR A 39 -9.87 14.19 -11.79
CA TYR A 39 -10.16 15.18 -10.74
C TYR A 39 -9.17 15.18 -9.57
N THR A 40 -8.27 14.20 -9.51
CA THR A 40 -7.24 14.14 -8.46
C THR A 40 -6.17 15.19 -8.70
N ASP A 41 -6.13 16.22 -7.87
CA ASP A 41 -5.04 17.21 -7.86
C ASP A 41 -3.73 16.58 -7.39
N ARG A 42 -2.72 16.67 -8.25
CA ARG A 42 -1.38 16.11 -8.03
C ARG A 42 -0.50 17.02 -7.17
N GLY A 43 -0.83 18.30 -7.07
CA GLY A 43 -0.06 19.28 -6.30
C GLY A 43 -0.23 19.13 -4.78
N ASN A 44 -1.28 18.43 -4.34
CA ASN A 44 -1.63 18.29 -2.92
C ASN A 44 -1.16 16.97 -2.31
N PHE A 45 -0.33 16.20 -3.02
CA PHE A 45 0.25 14.99 -2.44
C PHE A 45 1.30 15.37 -1.40
N PRO A 46 1.22 14.80 -0.18
CA PRO A 46 2.12 15.18 0.89
C PRO A 46 3.57 14.85 0.49
N PRO A 47 4.53 15.77 0.71
CA PRO A 47 5.94 15.42 0.79
C PRO A 47 6.13 14.60 2.08
N VAL A 48 5.79 13.31 2.00
CA VAL A 48 6.14 12.18 2.88
C VAL A 48 6.18 12.48 4.40
N TYR A 49 5.06 12.34 5.14
CA TYR A 49 5.04 12.17 6.62
C TYR A 49 3.84 11.34 7.21
N ALA A 50 4.16 10.41 8.12
CA ALA A 50 3.48 9.64 9.21
C ALA A 50 2.07 8.94 9.11
N PHE A 51 2.01 7.76 9.79
CA PHE A 51 1.05 6.61 9.84
C PHE A 51 -0.35 6.79 10.48
N ARG A 52 -1.32 5.85 10.49
CA ARG A 52 -1.30 4.34 10.57
C ARG A 52 -2.54 3.64 9.97
N HIS A 53 -3.38 4.38 9.29
CA HIS A 53 -4.44 3.92 8.42
C HIS A 53 -4.35 4.94 7.30
N VAL A 54 -4.14 4.56 6.03
CA VAL A 54 -4.16 5.58 4.96
C VAL A 54 -5.62 5.97 4.71
N ILE A 55 -6.20 6.59 5.73
CA ILE A 55 -7.44 7.34 5.67
C ILE A 55 -7.10 8.48 4.75
N LEU A 56 -7.64 8.40 3.54
CA LEU A 56 -7.83 9.58 2.71
C LEU A 56 -8.38 10.65 3.64
N ILE A 57 -7.71 11.81 3.72
CA ILE A 57 -8.20 12.94 4.51
C ILE A 57 -9.72 13.02 4.30
N THR A 58 -10.52 13.14 5.37
CA THR A 58 -12.00 13.06 5.35
C THR A 58 -12.67 13.83 4.19
N ILE A 59 -11.98 14.84 3.66
CA ILE A 59 -12.38 15.64 2.50
C ILE A 59 -12.25 14.94 1.14
N ALA A 60 -11.55 13.82 1.00
CA ALA A 60 -11.28 13.13 -0.27
C ALA A 60 -11.98 11.76 -0.38
N VAL A 61 -12.43 11.19 0.74
CA VAL A 61 -13.08 9.86 0.79
C VAL A 61 -14.34 9.79 -0.09
N HIS A 62 -15.01 10.93 -0.28
CA HIS A 62 -16.17 11.05 -1.18
C HIS A 62 -15.85 10.75 -2.65
N MET A 63 -14.56 10.72 -3.04
CA MET A 63 -14.12 10.35 -4.38
C MET A 63 -13.95 8.84 -4.56
N PHE A 64 -14.03 8.05 -3.48
CA PHE A 64 -13.75 6.62 -3.47
C PHE A 64 -15.00 5.83 -3.12
N ALA A 65 -16.05 5.98 -3.93
CA ALA A 65 -17.28 5.23 -3.77
C ALA A 65 -17.62 4.42 -5.03
N PHE A 66 -18.32 3.30 -4.84
CA PHE A 66 -18.90 2.49 -5.90
C PHE A 66 -20.24 1.91 -5.44
N CYS A 67 -21.10 1.57 -6.41
CA CYS A 67 -22.35 0.86 -6.13
C CYS A 67 -22.13 -0.64 -6.36
N PHE A 68 -22.58 -1.44 -5.40
CA PHE A 68 -22.67 -2.89 -5.54
C PHE A 68 -24.09 -3.33 -5.20
N GLU A 69 -24.81 -3.84 -6.19
CA GLU A 69 -26.25 -4.09 -6.12
C GLU A 69 -27.03 -2.85 -5.65
N GLN A 70 -27.55 -2.87 -4.42
CA GLN A 70 -28.33 -1.79 -3.80
C GLN A 70 -27.53 -1.02 -2.73
N TRP A 71 -26.25 -1.34 -2.57
CA TRP A 71 -25.39 -0.78 -1.54
C TRP A 71 -24.40 0.23 -2.13
N LEU A 72 -24.28 1.37 -1.46
CA LEU A 72 -23.19 2.32 -1.69
C LEU A 72 -22.03 1.93 -0.78
N VAL A 73 -20.91 1.56 -1.38
CA VAL A 73 -19.67 1.24 -0.65
C VAL A 73 -18.72 2.43 -0.81
N VAL A 74 -18.09 2.82 0.29
CA VAL A 74 -17.08 3.89 0.33
C VAL A 74 -15.79 3.31 0.86
N ASP A 75 -14.74 3.35 0.05
CA ASP A 75 -13.42 2.90 0.44
C ASP A 75 -12.76 3.94 1.34
N LEU A 76 -12.44 3.51 2.58
CA LEU A 76 -11.74 4.34 3.56
C LEU A 76 -10.21 4.24 3.42
N SER A 77 -9.72 3.49 2.45
CA SER A 77 -8.30 3.27 2.14
C SER A 77 -8.01 3.63 0.68
N CYS A 78 -6.72 3.82 0.36
CA CYS A 78 -6.30 4.03 -1.02
C CYS A 78 -6.58 2.78 -1.87
N GLY A 79 -7.52 2.90 -2.81
CA GLY A 79 -7.88 1.83 -3.73
C GLY A 79 -6.77 1.50 -4.72
N PHE A 80 -6.73 0.25 -5.19
CA PHE A 80 -5.87 -0.15 -6.30
C PHE A 80 -6.33 0.52 -7.59
N GLY A 81 -5.38 1.03 -8.39
CA GLY A 81 -5.66 1.72 -9.67
C GLY A 81 -5.88 3.23 -9.56
N TRP A 82 -5.97 3.78 -8.34
CA TRP A 82 -5.96 5.24 -8.15
C TRP A 82 -4.55 5.80 -8.35
N PHE A 83 -4.42 6.86 -9.13
CA PHE A 83 -3.14 7.49 -9.45
C PHE A 83 -2.38 7.98 -8.21
N GLY A 84 -3.07 8.37 -7.15
CA GLY A 84 -2.44 8.83 -5.90
C GLY A 84 -1.91 7.72 -5.01
N SER A 85 -2.39 6.48 -5.16
CA SER A 85 -2.05 5.34 -4.29
C SER A 85 -0.54 5.09 -4.14
N PRO A 86 0.28 5.11 -5.21
CA PRO A 86 1.73 4.94 -5.12
C PRO A 86 2.42 5.90 -4.14
N THR A 87 1.96 7.15 -4.07
CA THR A 87 2.53 8.16 -3.17
C THR A 87 2.30 7.81 -1.70
N PHE A 88 1.11 7.31 -1.37
CA PHE A 88 0.79 6.89 -0.01
C PHE A 88 1.46 5.57 0.38
N TYR A 89 1.59 4.62 -0.56
CA TYR A 89 2.35 3.39 -0.31
C TYR A 89 3.83 3.70 -0.07
N SER A 90 4.40 4.60 -0.89
CA SER A 90 5.80 5.05 -0.75
C SER A 90 6.09 5.66 0.62
N LEU A 91 5.13 6.34 1.23
CA LEU A 91 5.27 6.85 2.60
C LEU A 91 5.46 5.72 3.61
N ALA A 92 4.57 4.72 3.57
CA ALA A 92 4.67 3.59 4.48
C ALA A 92 5.98 2.82 4.26
N ALA A 93 6.36 2.59 3.00
CA ALA A 93 7.60 1.93 2.65
C ALA A 93 8.84 2.73 3.10
N THR A 94 8.84 4.06 2.97
CA THR A 94 9.97 4.90 3.40
C THR A 94 10.25 4.71 4.90
N ILE A 95 9.20 4.67 5.72
CA ILE A 95 9.39 4.52 7.16
C ILE A 95 9.75 3.07 7.53
N ILE A 96 9.19 2.07 6.84
CA ILE A 96 9.65 0.68 6.99
C ILE A 96 11.15 0.59 6.66
N ASN A 97 11.61 1.24 5.59
CA ASN A 97 13.03 1.26 5.22
C ASN A 97 13.88 1.91 6.31
N HIS A 98 13.45 3.06 6.83
CA HIS A 98 14.14 3.73 7.92
C HIS A 98 14.27 2.83 9.17
N LEU A 99 13.20 2.14 9.56
CA LEU A 99 13.24 1.18 10.67
C LEU A 99 14.09 -0.05 10.35
N TYR A 100 14.12 -0.49 9.09
CA TYR A 100 14.97 -1.59 8.65
C TYR A 100 16.46 -1.22 8.74
N GLU A 101 16.84 -0.03 8.25
CA GLU A 101 18.23 0.43 8.19
C GLU A 101 18.80 0.81 9.57
N TYR A 102 17.99 1.48 10.41
CA TYR A 102 18.44 2.09 11.67
C TYR A 102 17.79 1.53 12.94
N GLY A 103 16.69 0.78 12.82
CA GLY A 103 15.96 0.25 13.98
C GLY A 103 16.63 -0.96 14.65
N ASN A 104 17.73 -1.46 14.09
CA ASN A 104 18.46 -2.58 14.66
C ASN A 104 19.38 -2.13 15.80
N ARG A 105 19.26 -2.74 16.98
CA ARG A 105 20.10 -2.44 18.17
C ARG A 105 21.52 -2.97 18.08
N ILE A 106 21.82 -3.72 17.03
CA ILE A 106 23.16 -4.22 16.77
C ILE A 106 23.89 -3.10 16.01
N ASN A 107 25.15 -2.79 16.33
CA ASN A 107 26.00 -1.73 15.71
C ASN A 107 26.25 -1.92 14.19
N ARG A 108 25.21 -2.21 13.40
CA ARG A 108 25.26 -2.56 11.99
C ARG A 108 24.09 -1.90 11.29
N GLN A 109 24.40 -1.15 10.25
CA GLN A 109 23.43 -0.53 9.37
C GLN A 109 23.12 -1.51 8.23
N PHE A 110 21.84 -1.75 7.97
CA PHE A 110 21.40 -2.41 6.75
C PHE A 110 21.15 -1.38 5.65
N ILE A 111 21.15 -1.79 4.38
CA ILE A 111 20.84 -0.91 3.24
C ILE A 111 19.65 -1.51 2.49
N GLY A 112 18.57 -0.75 2.40
CA GLY A 112 17.37 -1.15 1.68
C GLY A 112 17.05 -0.15 0.57
N ASN A 113 16.53 -0.65 -0.54
CA ASN A 113 15.93 0.19 -1.57
C ASN A 113 14.41 0.01 -1.54
N VAL A 114 13.69 1.10 -1.76
CA VAL A 114 12.22 1.11 -1.74
C VAL A 114 11.63 1.76 -2.98
N TRP A 115 10.56 1.16 -3.47
CA TRP A 115 9.76 1.70 -4.56
C TRP A 115 8.28 1.38 -4.29
N CYS A 116 7.45 2.41 -4.10
CA CYS A 116 6.03 2.22 -3.75
C CYS A 116 5.86 1.33 -2.51
N ASP A 117 5.35 0.11 -2.67
CA ASP A 117 5.19 -0.91 -1.62
C ASP A 117 6.28 -1.99 -1.64
N ASP A 118 7.17 -1.98 -2.63
CA ASP A 118 8.24 -2.96 -2.77
C ASP A 118 9.48 -2.60 -1.94
N HIS A 119 9.99 -3.61 -1.23
CA HIS A 119 11.21 -3.53 -0.42
C HIS A 119 12.27 -4.47 -0.96
N THR A 120 13.39 -3.91 -1.44
CA THR A 120 14.55 -4.68 -1.87
C THR A 120 15.65 -4.57 -0.83
N CYS A 121 15.86 -5.64 -0.07
CA CYS A 121 16.92 -5.75 0.93
C CYS A 121 18.08 -6.57 0.34
N VAL A 122 19.29 -6.01 0.32
CA VAL A 122 20.48 -6.70 -0.23
C VAL A 122 21.51 -6.88 0.87
N GLU A 123 21.88 -8.13 1.13
CA GLU A 123 22.93 -8.46 2.10
C GLU A 123 23.91 -9.48 1.54
N VAL A 124 25.16 -9.37 2.00
CA VAL A 124 26.17 -10.39 1.74
C VAL A 124 25.82 -11.65 2.52
N ASP A 125 25.75 -12.79 1.83
CA ASP A 125 25.48 -14.09 2.43
C ASP A 125 26.69 -14.63 3.21
N SER A 126 26.90 -14.05 4.38
CA SER A 126 27.99 -14.39 5.28
C SER A 126 27.44 -14.62 6.68
N GLY A 127 27.48 -15.86 7.15
CA GLY A 127 27.00 -16.25 8.48
C GLY A 127 25.51 -15.95 8.64
N SER A 128 25.13 -15.28 9.73
CA SER A 128 23.72 -14.98 10.06
C SER A 128 23.21 -13.65 9.49
N ARG A 129 23.91 -13.03 8.53
CA ARG A 129 23.57 -11.70 7.99
C ARG A 129 22.20 -11.67 7.32
N CYS A 130 21.96 -12.55 6.35
CA CYS A 130 20.67 -12.67 5.66
C CYS A 130 19.53 -12.95 6.64
N HIS A 131 19.80 -13.78 7.67
CA HIS A 131 18.84 -14.08 8.72
C HIS A 131 18.46 -12.84 9.55
N TYR A 132 19.43 -12.04 9.98
CA TYR A 132 19.15 -10.81 10.72
C TYR A 132 18.48 -9.73 9.88
N ALA A 133 18.83 -9.60 8.60
CA ALA A 133 18.14 -8.71 7.69
C ALA A 133 16.66 -9.09 7.55
N ASN A 134 16.37 -10.38 7.31
CA ASN A 134 14.99 -10.88 7.26
C ASN A 134 14.21 -10.60 8.55
N ILE A 135 14.83 -10.78 9.73
CA ILE A 135 14.20 -10.42 11.02
C ILE A 135 13.94 -8.92 11.12
N SER A 136 14.91 -8.09 10.72
CA SER A 136 14.79 -6.62 10.77
C SER A 136 13.65 -6.13 9.90
N THR A 137 13.57 -6.58 8.65
CA THR A 137 12.51 -6.22 7.71
C THR A 137 11.15 -6.62 8.26
N ARG A 138 11.01 -7.85 8.77
CA ARG A 138 9.76 -8.33 9.38
C ARG A 138 9.34 -7.47 10.58
N ARG A 139 10.27 -7.09 11.45
CA ARG A 139 9.99 -6.22 12.59
C ARG A 139 9.53 -4.83 12.13
N ALA A 140 10.22 -4.23 11.18
CA ALA A 140 9.86 -2.94 10.61
C ALA A 140 8.44 -2.97 10.02
N MET A 141 8.13 -3.98 9.19
CA MET A 141 6.79 -4.17 8.63
C MET A 141 5.72 -4.35 9.71
N ALA A 142 5.98 -5.17 10.73
CA ALA A 142 5.01 -5.40 11.80
C ALA A 142 4.77 -4.16 12.68
N THR A 143 5.79 -3.34 12.91
CA THR A 143 5.66 -2.06 13.63
C THR A 143 4.75 -1.10 12.88
N VAL A 144 4.97 -0.99 11.57
CA VAL A 144 4.31 -0.03 10.69
C VAL A 144 2.88 -0.46 10.32
N LEU A 145 2.76 -1.66 9.73
CA LEU A 145 1.51 -2.18 9.15
C LEU A 145 0.68 -3.00 10.15
N GLY A 146 1.27 -3.33 11.31
CA GLY A 146 0.62 -4.15 12.33
C GLY A 146 1.03 -5.62 12.30
N PRO A 147 0.67 -6.38 13.36
CA PRO A 147 1.18 -7.73 13.59
C PRO A 147 0.70 -8.78 12.57
N THR A 148 -0.36 -8.49 11.82
CA THR A 148 -0.95 -9.39 10.81
C THR A 148 -0.37 -9.18 9.41
N ALA A 149 0.50 -8.18 9.21
CA ALA A 149 1.05 -7.84 7.91
C ALA A 149 1.99 -8.90 7.32
N ILE A 150 2.54 -9.80 8.15
CA ILE A 150 3.47 -10.84 7.71
C ILE A 150 2.69 -12.08 7.27
N ASN A 151 2.67 -12.33 5.96
CA ASN A 151 2.08 -13.54 5.40
C ASN A 151 3.01 -14.76 5.57
N LYS A 152 2.78 -15.54 6.64
CA LYS A 152 3.54 -16.75 6.95
C LYS A 152 3.46 -17.85 5.87
N LYS A 153 2.48 -17.81 4.95
CA LYS A 153 2.35 -18.81 3.86
C LYS A 153 3.28 -18.54 2.68
N LYS A 154 3.75 -17.30 2.50
CA LYS A 154 4.67 -16.91 1.41
C LYS A 154 6.14 -16.89 1.85
N PHE A 155 6.39 -16.67 3.14
CA PHE A 155 7.73 -16.62 3.69
C PHE A 155 8.07 -17.96 4.36
N ASN A 156 8.63 -18.88 3.59
CA ASN A 156 9.15 -20.14 4.12
C ASN A 156 10.41 -19.88 4.98
N HIS A 157 10.61 -20.71 6.00
CA HIS A 157 11.74 -20.68 6.92
C HIS A 157 13.02 -21.19 6.27
#